data_AF-A0A392PZK9-F1
#
_entry.id   AF-A0A392PZK9-F1
#
_cell.length_a   1.000
_cell.length_b   1.000
_cell.length_c   1.000
_cell.angle_alpha   90.00
_cell.angle_beta   90.00
_cell.angle_gamma   90.00
#
_symmetry.space_group_name_H-M   'P 1'
#
loop_
_entity.id
_entity.type
_entity.pdbx_description
1 polymer ?
#
loop_
_entity_poly.entity_id
_entity_poly.type
_entity_poly.pdbx_seq_one_letter_code
_entity_poly.pdbx_strand_id
1 'polypeptide(L)'
;MVVDPFANQALEIAKEFNLLSFLYFPVSSMTSSLHLYLPILDQQVSSQYIDHTDPIQIPGCIPIRGQDLPPTFFQDRFSIAYEIVLRQTKRFPLADGVLINSFSEMEE
;
A
#
# COMPACT_ATOMS: atom_id res chain seq x y z
N MET A 1 -1.92 -2.44 -19.89
CA MET A 1 -2.71 -3.19 -18.90
C MET A 1 -2.89 -2.33 -17.66
N VAL A 2 -4.04 -2.37 -17.00
CA VAL A 2 -4.28 -1.67 -15.73
C VAL A 2 -4.77 -2.71 -14.73
N VAL A 3 -4.16 -2.75 -13.55
CA VAL A 3 -4.51 -3.70 -12.48
C VAL A 3 -4.81 -2.95 -11.19
N ASP A 4 -5.68 -3.51 -10.37
CA ASP A 4 -5.82 -3.08 -8.98
C ASP A 4 -4.69 -3.69 -8.10
N PRO A 5 -4.55 -3.25 -6.83
CA PRO A 5 -3.51 -3.76 -5.93
C PRO A 5 -3.58 -5.26 -5.64
N PHE A 6 -4.75 -5.88 -5.76
CA PHE A 6 -4.93 -7.31 -5.52
C PHE A 6 -4.56 -8.16 -6.73
N ALA A 7 -4.86 -7.67 -7.95
CA ALA A 7 -4.57 -8.33 -9.22
C ALA A 7 -3.14 -8.11 -9.73
N ASN A 8 -2.25 -7.58 -8.89
CA ASN A 8 -0.92 -7.11 -9.31
C ASN A 8 0.07 -8.22 -9.72
N GLN A 9 -0.29 -9.49 -9.57
CA GLN A 9 0.46 -10.62 -10.14
C GLN A 9 0.51 -10.56 -11.68
N ALA A 10 -0.53 -10.01 -12.31
CA ALA A 10 -0.56 -9.86 -13.76
C ALA A 10 0.53 -8.91 -14.28
N LEU A 11 1.13 -8.07 -13.44
CA LEU A 11 2.26 -7.21 -13.82
C LEU A 11 3.48 -8.02 -14.30
N GLU A 12 3.73 -9.20 -13.70
CA GLU A 12 4.81 -10.09 -14.14
C GLU A 12 4.56 -10.55 -15.58
N ILE A 13 3.31 -10.93 -15.90
CA ILE A 13 2.88 -11.33 -17.24
C ILE A 13 3.03 -10.15 -18.21
N ALA A 14 2.53 -8.95 -17.86
CA ALA A 14 2.67 -7.79 -18.74
C ALA A 14 4.13 -7.48 -19.09
N LYS A 15 5.04 -7.64 -18.12
CA LYS A 15 6.48 -7.46 -18.33
C LYS A 15 7.05 -8.49 -19.31
N GLU A 16 6.66 -9.76 -19.23
CA GLU A 16 7.07 -10.80 -20.18
C GLU A 16 6.67 -10.48 -21.62
N PHE A 17 5.50 -9.87 -21.81
CA PHE A 17 4.99 -9.47 -23.12
C PHE A 17 5.39 -8.05 -23.55
N ASN A 18 6.26 -7.36 -22.79
CA ASN A 18 6.66 -5.96 -23.04
C ASN A 18 5.45 -5.00 -23.16
N LEU A 19 4.41 -5.22 -22.37
CA LEU A 19 3.22 -4.37 -22.33
C LEU A 19 3.39 -3.27 -21.28
N LEU A 20 3.04 -2.04 -21.65
CA LEU A 20 2.87 -0.96 -20.67
C LEU A 20 1.80 -1.37 -19.64
N SER A 21 2.14 -1.24 -18.36
CA SER A 21 1.35 -1.71 -17.23
C SER A 21 1.23 -0.65 -16.14
N PHE A 22 0.03 -0.49 -15.59
CA PHE A 22 -0.26 0.54 -14.58
C PHE A 22 -0.97 -0.08 -13.38
N LEU A 23 -0.64 0.43 -12.20
CA LEU A 23 -1.34 0.10 -10.96
C LEU A 23 -2.39 1.19 -10.68
N TYR A 24 -3.66 0.81 -10.57
CA TYR A 24 -4.74 1.74 -10.24
C TYR A 24 -5.17 1.56 -8.79
N PHE A 25 -5.07 2.63 -8.00
CA PHE A 25 -5.58 2.69 -6.64
C PHE A 25 -6.93 3.41 -6.60
N PRO A 26 -8.04 2.68 -6.38
CA PRO A 26 -9.37 3.27 -6.20
C PRO A 26 -9.61 3.75 -4.75
N VAL A 27 -8.57 4.22 -4.06
CA VAL A 27 -8.59 4.65 -2.65
C VAL A 27 -7.93 6.02 -2.51
N SER A 28 -8.05 6.64 -1.33
CA SER A 28 -7.40 7.93 -1.05
C SER A 28 -5.88 7.88 -1.24
N SER A 29 -5.28 9.03 -1.55
CA SER A 29 -3.82 9.14 -1.70
C SER A 29 -3.09 8.71 -0.43
N MET A 30 -3.60 9.09 0.74
CA MET A 30 -3.04 8.63 2.03
C MET A 30 -3.02 7.10 2.15
N THR A 31 -4.10 6.42 1.74
CA THR A 31 -4.16 4.95 1.76
C THR A 31 -3.19 4.34 0.75
N SER A 32 -3.05 4.92 -0.44
CA SER A 32 -2.05 4.51 -1.42
C SER A 32 -0.63 4.66 -0.89
N SER A 33 -0.32 5.80 -0.24
CA SER A 33 0.98 6.05 0.41
C SER A 33 1.28 5.03 1.51
N LEU A 34 0.29 4.65 2.32
CA LEU A 34 0.43 3.57 3.29
C LEU A 34 0.85 2.25 2.62
N HIS A 35 0.19 1.85 1.53
CA HIS A 35 0.52 0.61 0.82
C HIS A 35 1.92 0.65 0.18
N LEU A 36 2.32 1.80 -0.39
CA LEU A 36 3.64 1.98 -0.99
C LEU A 36 4.75 1.99 0.08
N TYR A 37 4.49 2.57 1.24
CA TYR A 37 5.45 2.68 2.35
C TYR A 37 5.47 1.44 3.26
N LEU A 38 4.48 0.55 3.14
CA LEU A 38 4.30 -0.60 4.02
C LEU A 38 5.55 -1.49 4.20
N PRO A 39 6.36 -1.81 3.16
CA PRO A 39 7.59 -2.60 3.36
C PRO A 39 8.60 -1.96 4.30
N ILE A 40 8.66 -0.63 4.31
CA ILE A 40 9.55 0.15 5.18
C ILE A 40 8.95 0.21 6.59
N LEU A 41 7.65 0.49 6.68
CA LEU A 41 6.93 0.52 7.95
C LEU A 41 7.01 -0.81 8.70
N ASP A 42 6.89 -1.93 7.99
CA ASP A 42 7.00 -3.29 8.53
C ASP A 42 8.36 -3.57 9.17
N GLN A 43 9.43 -2.96 8.64
CA GLN A 43 10.78 -3.08 9.18
C GLN A 43 11.02 -2.13 10.37
N GLN A 44 10.40 -0.95 10.36
CA GLN A 44 10.57 0.07 11.39
C GLN A 44 9.80 -0.24 12.67
N VAL A 45 8.62 -0.84 12.55
CA VAL A 45 7.78 -1.22 13.68
C VAL A 45 7.86 -2.74 13.82
N SER A 46 8.12 -3.26 15.02
CA SER A 46 8.12 -4.71 15.29
C SER A 46 6.92 -5.19 16.10
N SER A 47 6.23 -4.29 16.80
CA SER A 47 5.00 -4.56 17.56
C SER A 47 3.75 -4.54 16.68
N GLN A 48 2.59 -4.94 17.22
CA GLN A 48 1.33 -4.63 16.54
C GLN A 48 1.17 -3.12 16.35
N TYR A 49 0.58 -2.70 15.24
CA TYR A 49 0.33 -1.28 15.00
C TYR A 49 -0.64 -0.71 16.03
N ILE A 50 -1.65 -1.48 16.43
CA ILE A 50 -2.65 -1.07 17.42
C ILE A 50 -2.03 -0.73 18.79
N ASP A 51 -0.92 -1.39 19.14
CA ASP A 51 -0.16 -1.22 20.37
C ASP A 51 0.96 -0.17 20.23
N HIS A 52 1.18 0.36 19.03
CA HIS A 52 2.23 1.34 18.78
C HIS A 52 1.84 2.69 19.40
N THR A 53 2.67 3.16 20.33
CA THR A 53 2.38 4.36 21.14
C THR A 53 2.56 5.65 20.37
N ASP A 54 3.57 5.70 19.50
CA ASP A 54 3.88 6.89 18.71
C ASP A 54 3.04 6.91 17.43
N PRO A 55 2.64 8.09 16.93
CA PRO A 55 1.98 8.20 15.63
C PRO A 55 2.87 7.68 14.50
N ILE A 56 2.30 6.86 13.62
CA ILE A 56 2.95 6.35 12.42
C ILE A 56 3.10 7.50 11.42
N GLN A 57 4.33 7.71 10.96
CA GLN A 57 4.69 8.73 9.99
C GLN A 57 4.78 8.11 8.59
N ILE A 58 3.86 8.49 7.72
CA ILE A 58 3.88 8.11 6.30
C ILE A 58 4.36 9.34 5.51
N PRO A 59 5.39 9.22 4.65
CA PRO A 59 5.90 10.37 3.90
C PRO A 59 4.79 11.11 3.13
N GLY A 60 4.68 12.42 3.36
CA GLY A 60 3.68 13.28 2.70
C GLY A 60 2.26 13.17 3.26
N CYS A 61 2.04 12.46 4.37
CA CYS A 61 0.74 12.35 5.02
C CYS A 61 0.78 12.90 6.45
N ILE A 62 -0.39 13.22 6.98
CA ILE A 62 -0.53 13.51 8.40
C ILE A 62 -0.22 12.25 9.24
N PRO A 63 0.34 12.40 10.46
CA PRO A 63 0.60 11.27 11.34
C PRO A 63 -0.69 10.53 11.71
N ILE A 64 -0.66 9.20 11.68
CA ILE A 64 -1.83 8.35 11.98
C ILE A 64 -1.56 7.43 13.17
N ARG A 65 -2.55 7.22 14.03
CA ARG A 65 -2.42 6.23 15.12
C ARG A 65 -2.62 4.84 14.53
N GLY A 66 -1.92 3.84 15.06
CA GLY A 66 -2.07 2.47 14.55
C GLY A 66 -3.48 1.89 14.71
N GLN A 67 -4.26 2.40 15.66
CA GLN A 67 -5.68 2.07 15.85
C GLN A 67 -6.59 2.56 14.70
N ASP A 68 -6.16 3.60 13.98
CA ASP A 68 -6.93 4.22 12.89
C ASP A 68 -6.55 3.63 11.51
N LEU A 69 -5.60 2.69 11.46
CA LEU A 69 -5.26 1.99 10.23
C LEU A 69 -6.42 1.09 9.75
N PRO A 70 -6.53 0.79 8.44
CA PRO A 70 -7.60 -0.06 7.91
C PRO A 70 -7.69 -1.42 8.64
N PRO A 71 -8.77 -1.69 9.39
CA PRO A 71 -8.81 -2.76 10.37
C PRO A 71 -8.69 -4.15 9.73
N THR A 72 -9.21 -4.32 8.51
CA THR A 72 -9.20 -5.59 7.78
C THR A 72 -7.78 -6.14 7.56
N PHE A 73 -6.79 -5.27 7.38
CA PHE A 73 -5.42 -5.68 7.05
C PHE A 73 -4.39 -5.38 8.13
N PHE A 74 -4.64 -4.39 9.01
CA PHE A 74 -3.63 -3.86 9.92
C PHE A 74 -3.91 -4.10 11.41
N GLN A 75 -5.04 -4.74 11.75
CA GLN A 75 -5.35 -5.06 13.15
C GLN A 75 -4.43 -6.13 13.75
N ASP A 76 -4.02 -7.11 12.93
CA ASP A 76 -3.08 -8.16 13.32
C ASP A 76 -2.01 -8.37 12.25
N ARG A 77 -0.78 -8.00 12.57
CA ARG A 77 0.40 -8.15 11.72
C ARG A 77 0.84 -9.60 11.51
N PHE A 78 0.33 -10.55 12.31
CA PHE A 78 0.57 -11.98 12.10
C PHE A 78 -0.53 -12.65 11.29
N SER A 79 -1.57 -11.90 10.91
CA SER A 79 -2.66 -12.43 10.12
C SER A 79 -2.23 -12.73 8.68
N ILE A 80 -2.89 -13.72 8.07
CA ILE A 80 -2.73 -14.05 6.65
C ILE A 80 -3.09 -12.84 5.77
N ALA A 81 -4.07 -12.03 6.18
CA ALA A 81 -4.47 -10.83 5.46
C ALA A 81 -3.32 -9.81 5.37
N TYR A 82 -2.64 -9.56 6.48
CA TYR A 82 -1.46 -8.69 6.50
C TYR A 82 -0.33 -9.22 5.62
N GLU A 83 -0.03 -10.53 5.73
CA GLU A 83 1.03 -11.15 4.92
C GLU A 83 0.75 -11.03 3.41
N ILE A 84 -0.51 -11.22 3.00
CA ILE A 84 -0.92 -11.08 1.59
C ILE A 84 -0.67 -9.65 1.10
N VAL A 85 -1.12 -8.63 1.85
CA VAL A 85 -0.93 -7.22 1.47
C VAL A 85 0.55 -6.88 1.40
N LEU A 86 1.33 -7.24 2.44
CA LEU A 86 2.77 -7.00 2.47
C LEU A 86 3.47 -7.67 1.28
N ARG A 87 3.08 -8.90 0.91
CA ARG A 87 3.64 -9.61 -0.25
C ARG A 87 3.27 -8.93 -1.58
N GLN A 88 2.06 -8.39 -1.70
CA GLN A 88 1.62 -7.70 -2.91
C GLN A 88 2.46 -6.45 -3.16
N THR A 89 2.83 -5.69 -2.13
CA THR A 89 3.62 -4.44 -2.30
C THR A 89 4.94 -4.65 -3.04
N LYS A 90 5.55 -5.85 -2.94
CA LYS A 90 6.80 -6.21 -3.62
C LYS A 90 6.71 -6.16 -5.14
N ARG A 91 5.50 -6.23 -5.70
CA ARG A 91 5.23 -6.17 -7.16
C ARG A 91 4.90 -4.78 -7.65
N PHE A 92 4.62 -3.82 -6.78
CA PHE A 92 4.33 -2.45 -7.20
C PHE A 92 5.43 -1.83 -8.08
N PRO A 93 6.73 -2.07 -7.83
CA PRO A 93 7.81 -1.58 -8.70
C PRO A 93 7.83 -2.19 -10.12
N LEU A 94 6.99 -3.19 -10.41
CA LEU A 94 6.87 -3.75 -11.76
C LEU A 94 5.96 -2.92 -12.67
N ALA A 95 5.11 -2.05 -12.11
CA ALA A 95 4.26 -1.18 -12.90
C ALA A 95 5.06 0.00 -13.48
N ASP A 96 4.72 0.43 -14.69
CA ASP A 96 5.31 1.59 -15.36
C ASP A 96 4.76 2.92 -14.82
N GLY A 97 3.61 2.87 -14.17
CA GLY A 97 3.00 4.03 -13.55
C GLY A 97 1.90 3.68 -12.56
N VAL A 98 1.52 4.66 -11.77
CA VAL A 98 0.45 4.56 -10.79
C VAL A 98 -0.64 5.56 -11.13
N LEU A 99 -1.88 5.09 -11.15
CA LEU A 99 -3.08 5.90 -11.30
C LEU A 99 -3.76 5.98 -9.94
N ILE A 100 -3.94 7.19 -9.42
CA ILE A 100 -4.63 7.43 -8.15
C ILE A 100 -6.01 8.03 -8.46
N ASN A 101 -7.07 7.49 -7.88
CA ASN A 101 -8.41 8.06 -8.01
C ASN A 101 -8.62 9.24 -7.05
N SER A 102 -7.81 10.28 -7.24
CA SER A 102 -7.82 11.49 -6.41
C SER A 102 -7.26 12.67 -7.20
N PHE A 103 -7.26 13.86 -6.60
CA PHE A 103 -6.69 15.09 -7.14
C PHE A 103 -6.09 15.92 -6.00
N SER A 104 -5.19 16.85 -6.33
CA SER A 104 -4.37 17.56 -5.35
C SER A 104 -5.19 18.28 -4.27
N GLU A 105 -6.17 19.09 -4.66
CA GLU A 105 -6.97 19.90 -3.75
C GLU A 105 -7.88 19.06 -2.82
N MET A 106 -8.07 17.77 -3.09
CA MET A 106 -8.82 16.86 -2.20
C MET A 106 -7.95 16.31 -1.06
N GLU A 107 -6.63 16.24 -1.26
CA GLU A 107 -5.69 15.58 -0.36
C GLU A 107 -4.69 16.57 0.28
N GLU A 108 -4.92 17.88 0.11
CA GLU A 108 -4.20 18.97 0.80
C GLU A 108 -4.43 18.98 2.33
#